data_AF-A0A916TGN8-F1
#
_entry.id   AF-A0A916TGN8-F1
#
_cell.length_a   1.000
_cell.length_b   1.000
_cell.length_c   1.000
_cell.angle_alpha   90.00
_cell.angle_beta   90.00
_cell.angle_gamma   90.00
#
_symmetry.space_group_name_H-M   'P 1'
#
loop_
_entity.id
_entity.type
_entity.pdbx_description
1 polymer ?
#
loop_
_entity_poly.entity_id
_entity_poly.type
_entity_poly.pdbx_seq_one_letter_code
_entity_poly.pdbx_strand_id
1 'polypeptide(L)' 'MTVERAILFVVGLLVLASVLLAVYVNINWLWLTGILGAHLMQASFTGLCPVVMVLKKIGLPQKAGFA' A
#
# COMPACT_ATOMS: atom_id res chain seq x y z
N MET A 1 10.91 -9.09 -7.93
CA MET A 1 9.71 -8.24 -7.74
C MET A 1 10.12 -6.81 -7.98
N THR A 2 9.43 -6.10 -8.87
CA THR A 2 9.62 -4.64 -8.97
C THR A 2 9.05 -4.01 -7.71
N VAL A 3 9.61 -2.87 -7.29
CA VAL A 3 9.17 -2.13 -6.10
C VAL A 3 7.66 -1.89 -6.13
N GLU A 4 7.12 -1.59 -7.30
CA GLU A 4 5.69 -1.35 -7.52
C GLU A 4 4.83 -2.62 -7.31
N ARG A 5 5.28 -3.78 -7.82
CA ARG A 5 4.59 -5.06 -7.60
C ARG A 5 4.57 -5.45 -6.13
N ALA A 6 5.65 -5.18 -5.40
CA ALA A 6 5.72 -5.42 -3.95
C ALA A 6 4.76 -4.49 -3.19
N ILE A 7 4.70 -3.21 -3.56
CA ILE A 7 3.76 -2.24 -2.98
C ILE A 7 2.31 -2.68 -3.22
N LEU A 8 1.95 -3.02 -4.46
CA LEU A 8 0.60 -3.49 -4.81
C LEU A 8 0.20 -4.72 -4.00
N PHE A 9 1.11 -5.67 -3.82
CA PHE A 9 0.86 -6.88 -3.03
C PHE A 9 0.68 -6.58 -1.54
N VAL A 10 1.58 -5.80 -0.95
CA VAL A 10 1.53 -5.44 0.48
C VAL A 10 0.27 -4.64 0.79
N VAL A 11 -0.06 -3.66 -0.04
CA VAL A 11 -1.28 -2.84 0.11
C VAL A 11 -2.53 -3.69 -0.03
N GLY A 12 -2.59 -4.56 -1.05
CA GLY A 12 -3.72 -5.46 -1.23
C GLY A 12 -3.94 -6.39 -0.04
N LEU A 13 -2.86 -6.94 0.52
CA LEU A 13 -2.90 -7.75 1.73
C LEU A 13 -3.40 -6.95 2.94
N LEU A 14 -2.92 -5.71 3.10
CA LEU A 14 -3.31 -4.83 4.21
C LEU A 14 -4.80 -4.47 4.14
N VAL A 15 -5.33 -4.19 2.94
CA VAL A 15 -6.76 -3.92 2.73
C VAL A 15 -7.61 -5.15 3.06
N LEU A 16 -7.22 -6.33 2.56
CA LEU A 16 -7.90 -7.59 2.86
C LEU A 16 -7.92 -7.88 4.37
N ALA A 17 -6.78 -7.70 5.04
CA ALA A 17 -6.66 -7.88 6.49
C ALA A 17 -7.56 -6.89 7.26
N SER A 18 -7.57 -5.61 6.87
CA SER A 18 -8.43 -4.61 7.51
C SER A 18 -9.92 -4.87 7.28
N VAL A 19 -10.32 -5.34 6.10
CA VAL A 19 -11.72 -5.72 5.83
C VAL A 19 -12.10 -6.92 6.69
N LEU A 20 -11.25 -7.93 6.79
CA LEU A 20 -11.50 -9.09 7.65
C LEU A 20 -11.66 -8.67 9.12
N LEU A 21 -10.79 -7.79 9.61
CA LEU A 21 -10.89 -7.27 10.97
C LEU A 21 -12.12 -6.37 11.19
N ALA A 22 -12.57 -5.64 10.17
CA ALA A 22 -13.80 -4.86 10.25
C ALA A 22 -15.04 -5.74 10.43
N VAL A 23 -15.05 -6.93 9.83
CA VAL A 23 -16.14 -7.91 9.98
C VAL A 23 -16.06 -8.63 11.33
N TYR A 24 -14.87 -9.01 11.79
CA TYR A 24 -14.71 -9.80 13.02
C TYR A 24 -14.65 -8.99 14.32
N VAL A 25 -14.25 -7.71 14.28
CA VAL A 25 -14.05 -6.89 15.48
C VAL A 25 -15.02 -5.72 15.53
N ASN A 26 -14.91 -4.78 14.58
CA ASN A 26 -15.74 -3.58 14.56
C ASN A 26 -15.66 -2.85 13.21
N ILE A 27 -16.81 -2.42 12.68
CA ILE A 27 -16.95 -1.71 11.40
C ILE A 27 -16.09 -0.43 11.32
N ASN A 28 -15.74 0.19 12.45
CA ASN A 28 -14.86 1.36 12.50
C ASN A 28 -13.44 1.10 11.95
N TRP A 29 -13.03 -0.16 11.76
CA TRP A 29 -11.77 -0.48 11.07
C TRP A 29 -11.75 -0.03 9.60
N LEU A 30 -12.91 0.18 8.97
CA LEU A 30 -12.99 0.73 7.62
C LEU A 30 -12.44 2.15 7.51
N TRP A 31 -12.50 2.94 8.59
CA TRP A 31 -11.90 4.28 8.62
C TRP A 31 -10.37 4.21 8.46
N LEU A 32 -9.74 3.21 9.07
CA LEU A 32 -8.30 2.97 8.93
C LEU A 32 -7.95 2.62 7.48
N THR A 33 -8.73 1.73 6.85
CA THR A 33 -8.59 1.37 5.43
C THR A 33 -8.79 2.58 4.51
N GLY A 34 -9.77 3.43 4.81
CA GLY A 34 -10.06 4.64 4.04
C GLY A 34 -8.95 5.67 4.10
N ILE A 35 -8.42 5.96 5.30
CA ILE A 35 -7.27 6.89 5.47
C ILE A 35 -6.03 6.33 4.77
N LEU A 36 -5.76 5.03 4.92
CA LEU A 36 -4.62 4.38 4.27
C LEU A 36 -4.73 4.47 2.74
N GLY A 37 -5.93 4.22 2.21
CA GLY A 37 -6.25 4.32 0.79
C GLY A 37 -6.11 5.75 0.25
N ALA A 38 -6.59 6.75 0.98
CA ALA A 38 -6.43 8.16 0.63
C ALA A 38 -4.94 8.57 0.60
N HIS A 39 -4.16 8.11 1.58
CA HIS A 39 -2.72 8.37 1.63
C HIS A 39 -1.97 7.70 0.47
N LEU A 40 -2.34 6.47 0.10
CA LEU A 40 -1.82 5.75 -1.07
C LEU A 40 -2.18 6.45 -2.38
N MET A 41 -3.41 6.96 -2.49
CA MET A 41 -3.87 7.71 -3.64
C MET A 41 -3.06 9.00 -3.79
N GLN A 42 -2.83 9.73 -2.69
CA GLN A 42 -1.95 10.90 -2.68
C GLN A 42 -0.50 10.54 -3.05
N ALA A 43 0.00 9.40 -2.59
CA ALA A 43 1.35 8.93 -2.89
C ALA A 43 1.52 8.51 -4.37
N SER A 44 0.46 8.02 -5.02
CA SER A 44 0.46 7.75 -6.47
C SER A 44 0.60 9.03 -7.30
N PHE A 45 0.04 10.16 -6.84
CA PHE A 45 0.17 11.46 -7.53
C PHE A 45 1.49 12.18 -7.21
N THR A 46 1.98 12.09 -5.97
CA THR A 46 3.17 12.83 -5.52
C THR A 46 4.46 12.03 -5.63
N GLY A 47 4.40 10.73 -5.90
CA GLY A 47 5.57 9.83 -5.90
C GLY A 47 6.20 9.64 -4.52
N LEU A 48 5.65 10.28 -3.47
CA LEU A 48 6.07 10.18 -2.07
C LEU A 48 5.45 8.95 -1.42
N CYS A 49 5.70 7.77 -2.00
CA CYS A 49 5.46 6.52 -1.28
C CYS A 49 6.64 6.31 -0.31
N PRO A 50 6.48 6.45 1.03
CA PRO A 50 7.54 6.11 1.97
C PRO A 50 8.03 4.66 1.81
N VAL A 51 7.17 3.76 1.31
CA VAL A 51 7.54 2.39 0.94
C VAL A 51 8.55 2.35 -0.22
N VAL A 52 8.45 3.26 -1.20
CA VAL A 52 9.47 3.37 -2.27
C VAL A 52 10.80 3.83 -1.68
N MET A 53 10.81 4.79 -0.75
CA MET A 53 12.06 5.21 -0.09
C MET A 53 12.72 4.08 0.73
N VAL A 54 11.92 3.27 1.45
CA VAL A 54 12.41 2.12 2.20
C VAL A 54 12.91 1.01 1.26
N LEU A 55 12.18 0.70 0.19
CA LEU A 55 12.60 -0.33 -0.78
C LEU A 55 13.78 0.12 -1.65
N LYS A 56 13.91 1.42 -1.93
CA LYS A 56 15.08 2.02 -2.59
C LYS A 56 16.33 1.86 -1.73
N LYS A 57 16.20 1.94 -0.39
CA LYS A 57 17.28 1.63 0.56
C LYS A 57 17.68 0.15 0.59
N ILE A 58 16.79 -0.76 0.20
CA ILE A 58 17.04 -2.20 0.14
C ILE A 58 17.62 -2.63 -1.22
N GLY A 59 17.76 -1.70 -2.18
CA GLY A 59 18.43 -1.94 -3.47
C GLY A 59 17.58 -2.66 -4.50
N LEU A 60 16.24 -2.65 -4.35
CA LEU A 60 15.36 -3.27 -5.34
C LEU A 60 15.26 -2.41 -6.62
N PRO A 61 15.32 -3.03 -7.81
CA PRO A 61 15.26 -2.31 -9.08
C PRO A 61 13.90 -1.65 -9.27
N GLN A 62 13.92 -0.33 -9.47
CA GLN A 62 12.75 0.49 -9.77
C GLN A 62 12.48 0.41 -11.27
N LYS A 63 11.85 -0.68 -11.71
CA LYS A 63 11.22 -0.70 -13.05
C LYS A 63 9.98 0.19 -12.99
N ALA A 64 9.65 0.87 -14.08
CA ALA A 64 8.39 1.62 -14.20
C ALA A 64 7.23 0.64 -14.46
N GLY A 65 6.08 0.93 -13.86
CA GLY A 65 4.93 0.05 -13.76
C GLY A 65 4.32 -0.27 -15.11
N PHE A 66 3.90 -1.54 -15.22
CA PHE A 66 3.27 -2.20 -16.37
C PHE A 66 4.20 -2.48 -17.56
N ALA A 67 5.18 -3.37 -17.32
CA ALA A 67 5.71 -4.29 -18.32
C ALA A 67 6.06 -5.63 -17.66
#